data_AF-A0A1G8S8D3-F1
#
_entry.id   AF-A0A1G8S8D3-F1
#
_cell.length_a   1.000
_cell.length_b   1.000
_cell.length_c   1.000
_cell.angle_alpha   90.00
_cell.angle_beta   90.00
_cell.angle_gamma   90.00
#
_symmetry.space_group_name_H-M   'P 1'
#
loop_
_entity.id
_entity.type
_entity.pdbx_description
1 polymer ?
#
loop_
_entity_poly.entity_id
_entity_poly.type
_entity_poly.pdbx_seq_one_letter_code
_entity_poly.pdbx_strand_id
1 'polypeptide(L)'
;MFWGGHIYTGVMAEEIRETVRRHVLAEHRDTVADVCSVGRTVSASWSTETVPDPERVTTPLASQLTARGLDTALLDALATAVAATDATAAGTPVPAPPYFVVTSRGPLCRATLDDDRRLVVRLRLFTVERRPRAYRFRDPRPETCLKTVIRDS
;
A
#
# COMPACT_ATOMS: atom_id res chain seq x y z
N MET A 1 -23.57 17.48 -25.71
CA MET A 1 -23.64 16.10 -25.19
C MET A 1 -22.21 15.61 -24.95
N PHE A 2 -21.61 15.97 -23.81
CA PHE A 2 -20.23 15.60 -23.46
C PHE A 2 -20.26 14.54 -22.34
N TRP A 3 -20.38 13.28 -22.73
CA TRP A 3 -20.30 12.11 -21.84
C TRP A 3 -19.24 11.12 -22.37
N GLY A 4 -18.09 11.63 -22.82
CA GLY A 4 -16.99 10.82 -23.38
C GLY A 4 -15.68 10.85 -22.58
N GLY A 5 -15.40 11.94 -21.85
CA GLY A 5 -14.10 12.11 -21.17
C GLY A 5 -13.91 11.25 -19.93
N HIS A 6 -14.95 11.09 -19.10
CA HIS A 6 -14.83 10.38 -17.81
C HIS A 6 -14.59 8.87 -17.96
N ILE A 7 -15.16 8.23 -18.98
CA ILE A 7 -14.97 6.79 -19.21
C ILE A 7 -13.57 6.51 -19.74
N TYR A 8 -13.07 7.35 -20.65
CA TYR A 8 -11.72 7.20 -21.23
C TYR A 8 -10.63 7.38 -20.16
N THR A 9 -10.71 8.43 -19.34
CA THR A 9 -9.77 8.63 -18.22
C THR A 9 -9.83 7.48 -17.20
N GLY A 10 -11.02 6.92 -16.95
CA GLY A 10 -11.19 5.79 -16.03
C GLY A 10 -10.52 4.49 -16.51
N VAL A 11 -10.62 4.19 -17.80
CA VAL A 11 -10.00 3.01 -18.43
C VAL A 11 -8.49 3.16 -18.46
N MET A 12 -7.96 4.30 -18.94
CA MET A 12 -6.51 4.56 -18.94
C MET A 12 -5.93 4.47 -17.52
N ALA A 13 -6.63 4.99 -16.52
CA ALA A 13 -6.17 4.93 -15.14
C ALA A 13 -6.18 3.48 -14.58
N GLU A 14 -7.07 2.59 -15.04
CA GLU A 14 -7.03 1.16 -14.66
C GLU A 14 -5.89 0.43 -15.34
N GLU A 15 -5.63 0.69 -16.62
CA GLU A 15 -4.50 0.09 -17.34
C GLU A 15 -3.17 0.47 -16.71
N ILE A 16 -2.98 1.76 -16.36
CA ILE A 16 -1.79 2.21 -15.63
C ILE A 16 -1.72 1.52 -14.27
N ARG A 17 -2.81 1.44 -13.50
CA ARG A 17 -2.82 0.76 -12.19
C ARG A 17 -2.43 -0.70 -12.28
N GLU A 18 -2.92 -1.42 -13.29
CA GLU A 18 -2.61 -2.83 -13.52
C GLU A 18 -1.16 -3.00 -13.97
N THR A 19 -0.65 -2.09 -14.81
CA THR A 19 0.76 -2.09 -15.19
C THR A 19 1.68 -1.84 -14.01
N VAL A 20 1.44 -0.81 -13.22
CA VAL A 20 2.17 -0.55 -11.97
C VAL A 20 2.15 -1.78 -11.06
N ARG A 21 0.97 -2.36 -10.84
CA ARG A 21 0.80 -3.54 -9.99
C ARG A 21 1.63 -4.72 -10.50
N ARG A 22 1.63 -4.98 -11.81
CA ARG A 22 2.39 -6.06 -12.44
C ARG A 22 3.89 -5.88 -12.26
N HIS A 23 4.41 -4.69 -12.52
CA HIS A 23 5.83 -4.38 -12.37
C HIS A 23 6.29 -4.51 -10.92
N VAL A 24 5.54 -3.92 -9.98
CA VAL A 24 5.85 -4.06 -8.55
C VAL A 24 5.82 -5.51 -8.10
N LEU A 25 4.85 -6.32 -8.54
CA LEU A 25 4.81 -7.74 -8.18
C LEU A 25 5.86 -8.58 -8.92
N ALA A 26 6.39 -8.14 -10.06
CA ALA A 26 7.46 -8.84 -10.74
C ALA A 26 8.79 -8.66 -10.02
N GLU A 27 9.07 -7.46 -9.52
CA GLU A 27 10.36 -7.12 -8.89
C GLU A 27 10.35 -7.26 -7.36
N HIS A 28 9.23 -6.96 -6.71
CA HIS A 28 9.15 -6.81 -5.25
C HIS A 28 8.18 -7.80 -4.60
N ARG A 29 7.94 -8.96 -5.24
CA ARG A 29 7.00 -9.96 -4.72
C ARG A 29 7.36 -10.41 -3.30
N ASP A 30 8.64 -10.66 -3.07
CA ASP A 30 9.14 -11.16 -1.79
C ASP A 30 9.01 -10.10 -0.70
N THR A 31 9.31 -8.82 -1.00
CA THR A 31 9.02 -7.69 -0.11
C THR A 31 7.55 -7.64 0.30
N VAL A 32 6.61 -7.80 -0.67
CA VAL A 32 5.18 -7.81 -0.36
C VAL A 32 4.80 -9.05 0.48
N ALA A 33 5.40 -10.21 0.20
CA ALA A 33 5.19 -11.44 0.98
C ALA A 33 5.70 -11.30 2.42
N ASP A 34 6.84 -10.66 2.62
CA ASP A 34 7.42 -10.38 3.94
C ASP A 34 6.53 -9.43 4.74
N VAL A 35 5.95 -8.41 4.10
CA VAL A 35 4.95 -7.55 4.74
C VAL A 35 3.70 -8.33 5.12
N CYS A 36 3.23 -9.28 4.29
CA CYS A 36 2.15 -10.19 4.67
C CYS A 36 2.52 -11.06 5.89
N SER A 37 3.76 -11.56 5.93
CA SER A 37 4.29 -12.35 7.05
C SER A 37 4.36 -11.55 8.36
N VAL A 38 4.76 -10.27 8.30
CA VAL A 38 4.68 -9.35 9.45
C VAL A 38 3.22 -9.21 9.91
N GLY A 39 2.28 -8.97 8.98
CA GLY A 39 0.86 -8.88 9.32
C GLY A 39 0.32 -10.11 10.05
N ARG A 40 0.72 -11.31 9.57
CA ARG A 40 0.37 -12.59 10.21
C ARG A 40 0.96 -12.68 11.62
N THR A 41 2.24 -12.31 11.77
CA THR A 41 2.93 -12.32 13.08
C THR A 41 2.24 -11.40 14.07
N VAL A 42 1.85 -10.18 13.66
CA VAL A 42 1.07 -9.26 14.49
C VAL A 42 -0.25 -9.91 14.92
N SER A 43 -1.00 -10.51 13.99
CA SER A 43 -2.29 -11.13 14.31
C SER A 43 -2.18 -12.37 15.20
N ALA A 44 -1.10 -13.14 15.08
CA ALA A 44 -0.87 -14.33 15.89
C ALA A 44 -0.63 -14.00 17.38
N SER A 45 -0.30 -12.74 17.69
CA SER A 45 -0.16 -12.25 19.07
C SER A 45 -1.49 -11.92 19.76
N TRP A 46 -2.61 -11.93 19.01
CA TRP A 46 -3.91 -11.57 19.55
C TRP A 46 -4.55 -12.76 20.27
N SER A 47 -5.19 -12.50 21.41
CA SER A 47 -5.95 -13.50 22.16
C SER A 47 -7.29 -13.86 21.50
N THR A 48 -7.72 -13.06 20.53
CA THR A 48 -8.99 -13.18 19.81
C THR A 48 -8.75 -12.95 18.33
N GLU A 49 -9.67 -13.40 17.49
CA GLU A 49 -9.57 -13.26 16.02
C GLU A 49 -9.54 -11.79 15.56
N THR A 50 -10.11 -10.89 16.36
CA THR A 50 -10.13 -9.45 16.10
C THR A 50 -9.67 -8.65 17.32
N VAL A 51 -9.22 -7.42 17.10
CA VAL A 51 -8.90 -6.45 18.17
C VAL A 51 -9.68 -5.15 17.96
N PRO A 52 -10.22 -4.50 19.01
CA PRO A 52 -11.02 -3.28 18.84
C PRO A 52 -10.16 -2.00 18.67
N ASP A 53 -8.94 -2.04 19.19
CA ASP A 53 -8.02 -0.90 19.24
C ASP A 53 -7.07 -0.89 18.03
N PRO A 54 -7.02 0.20 17.23
CA PRO A 54 -6.06 0.32 16.13
C PRO A 54 -4.60 0.27 16.56
N GLU A 55 -4.24 0.70 17.77
CA GLU A 55 -2.83 0.74 18.20
C GLU A 55 -2.26 -0.66 18.42
N ARG A 56 -3.12 -1.64 18.75
CA ARG A 56 -2.81 -3.08 18.75
C ARG A 56 -2.45 -3.62 17.36
N VAL A 57 -2.71 -2.85 16.30
CA VAL A 57 -2.30 -3.14 14.92
C VAL A 57 -1.11 -2.28 14.52
N THR A 58 -1.22 -0.95 14.63
CA THR A 58 -0.27 -0.01 14.02
C THR A 58 1.11 -0.05 14.67
N THR A 59 1.17 -0.06 15.99
CA THR A 59 2.43 -0.01 16.75
C THR A 59 3.28 -1.26 16.53
N PRO A 60 2.77 -2.50 16.71
CA PRO A 60 3.56 -3.71 16.47
C PRO A 60 3.87 -3.89 14.98
N LEU A 61 2.98 -3.48 14.07
CA LEU A 61 3.24 -3.53 12.64
C LEU A 61 4.39 -2.59 12.25
N ALA A 62 4.35 -1.32 12.67
CA ALA A 62 5.40 -0.35 12.36
C ALA A 62 6.75 -0.78 12.91
N SER A 63 6.79 -1.22 14.18
CA SER A 63 8.02 -1.71 14.81
C SER A 63 8.64 -2.88 14.05
N GLN A 64 7.83 -3.86 13.63
CA GLN A 64 8.34 -5.03 12.89
C GLN A 64 8.75 -4.70 11.45
N LEU A 65 8.07 -3.78 10.78
CA LEU A 65 8.47 -3.34 9.44
C LEU A 65 9.85 -2.67 9.47
N THR A 66 10.06 -1.71 10.39
CA THR A 66 11.35 -1.03 10.55
C THR A 66 12.45 -1.98 11.02
N ALA A 67 12.16 -2.87 11.98
CA ALA A 67 13.14 -3.86 12.44
C ALA A 67 13.64 -4.81 11.34
N ARG A 68 12.86 -4.98 10.26
CA ARG A 68 13.20 -5.80 9.08
C ARG A 68 13.65 -4.97 7.87
N GLY A 69 13.77 -3.65 8.00
CA GLY A 69 14.11 -2.75 6.88
C GLY A 69 13.07 -2.70 5.76
N LEU A 70 11.83 -3.11 6.04
CA LEU A 70 10.76 -3.20 5.04
C LEU A 70 10.18 -1.83 4.69
N ASP A 71 10.37 -0.81 5.53
CA ASP A 71 10.06 0.58 5.22
C ASP A 71 10.89 1.12 4.04
N THR A 72 12.20 0.87 4.02
CA THR A 72 13.05 1.22 2.87
C THR A 72 12.72 0.37 1.63
N ALA A 73 12.57 -0.95 1.79
CA ALA A 73 12.21 -1.83 0.67
C ALA A 73 10.85 -1.46 0.03
N LEU A 74 9.90 -0.96 0.83
CA LEU A 74 8.61 -0.46 0.33
C LEU A 74 8.73 0.88 -0.42
N LEU A 75 9.78 1.66 -0.20
CA LEU A 75 10.09 2.83 -1.02
C LEU A 75 10.77 2.46 -2.33
N ASP A 76 11.57 1.41 -2.36
CA ASP A 76 12.09 0.86 -3.61
C ASP A 76 10.93 0.32 -4.48
N ALA A 77 9.97 -0.37 -3.86
CA ALA A 77 8.74 -0.76 -4.53
C ALA A 77 7.91 0.45 -5.03
N LEU A 78 7.91 1.57 -4.29
CA LEU A 78 7.30 2.82 -4.75
C LEU A 78 8.06 3.40 -5.97
N ALA A 79 9.38 3.31 -6.00
CA ALA A 79 10.18 3.77 -7.14
C ALA A 79 9.88 2.95 -8.40
N THR A 80 9.84 1.62 -8.31
CA THR A 80 9.36 0.75 -9.40
C THR A 80 7.94 1.11 -9.82
N ALA A 81 7.08 1.43 -8.85
CA ALA A 81 5.70 1.83 -9.12
C ALA A 81 5.63 3.14 -9.92
N VAL A 82 6.45 4.14 -9.60
CA VAL A 82 6.54 5.41 -10.33
C VAL A 82 7.07 5.18 -11.74
N ALA A 83 8.14 4.41 -11.90
CA ALA A 83 8.74 4.11 -13.21
C ALA A 83 7.74 3.46 -14.18
N ALA A 84 6.76 2.71 -13.66
CA ALA A 84 5.70 2.09 -14.45
C ALA A 84 4.53 3.02 -14.83
N THR A 85 4.56 4.31 -14.47
CA THR A 85 3.52 5.31 -14.79
C THR A 85 3.85 6.23 -15.97
N ASP A 86 5.01 6.03 -16.62
CA ASP A 86 5.60 6.94 -17.62
C ASP A 86 5.86 8.38 -17.10
N ALA A 87 5.80 8.57 -15.78
CA ALA A 87 6.01 9.82 -15.08
C ALA A 87 7.21 9.71 -14.13
N THR A 88 7.69 10.84 -13.61
CA THR A 88 8.77 10.87 -12.62
C THR A 88 8.28 11.32 -11.25
N ALA A 89 8.98 10.91 -10.19
CA ALA A 89 8.64 11.33 -8.83
C ALA A 89 9.10 12.77 -8.59
N ALA A 90 8.22 13.60 -8.07
CA ALA A 90 8.58 14.89 -7.50
C ALA A 90 9.28 14.69 -6.14
N GLY A 91 10.61 14.73 -6.16
CA GLY A 91 11.49 14.63 -4.98
C GLY A 91 11.98 13.20 -4.70
N THR A 92 12.72 13.06 -3.59
CA THR A 92 13.32 11.79 -3.16
C THR A 92 12.60 11.24 -1.93
N PRO A 93 11.77 10.18 -2.07
CA PRO A 93 11.06 9.58 -0.94
C PRO A 93 11.98 9.09 0.18
N VAL A 94 11.57 9.33 1.42
CA VAL A 94 12.25 8.86 2.66
C VAL A 94 11.28 8.04 3.52
N PRO A 95 11.74 7.14 4.42
CA PRO A 95 10.88 6.24 5.19
C PRO A 95 10.17 6.94 6.36
N ALA A 96 9.46 8.02 6.03
CA ALA A 96 8.72 8.86 6.95
C ALA A 96 7.55 9.52 6.21
N PRO A 97 6.56 10.06 6.94
CA PRO A 97 5.59 10.97 6.35
C PRO A 97 6.32 12.12 5.64
N PRO A 98 5.87 12.54 4.45
CA PRO A 98 4.64 12.10 3.80
C PRO A 98 4.70 10.79 3.03
N TYR A 99 5.89 10.26 2.73
CA TYR A 99 6.10 9.21 1.75
C TYR A 99 5.75 7.81 2.24
N PHE A 100 5.91 7.56 3.54
CA PHE A 100 5.60 6.28 4.18
C PHE A 100 4.79 6.49 5.45
N VAL A 101 3.71 5.73 5.60
CA VAL A 101 2.84 5.73 6.78
C VAL A 101 2.34 4.32 7.06
N VAL A 102 2.37 3.91 8.34
CA VAL A 102 1.71 2.68 8.79
C VAL A 102 0.31 3.01 9.32
N THR A 103 -0.70 2.33 8.78
CA THR A 103 -2.09 2.50 9.21
C THR A 103 -2.63 1.21 9.79
N SER A 104 -3.80 1.28 10.44
CA SER A 104 -4.48 0.09 10.96
C SER A 104 -5.02 -0.86 9.88
N ARG A 105 -4.83 -0.53 8.58
CA ARG A 105 -5.08 -1.42 7.44
C ARG A 105 -3.81 -2.04 6.85
N GLY A 106 -2.64 -1.53 7.24
CA GLY A 106 -1.35 -1.87 6.66
C GLY A 106 -0.53 -0.63 6.24
N PRO A 107 0.69 -0.83 5.70
CA PRO A 107 1.54 0.26 5.26
C PRO A 107 1.07 0.89 3.95
N LEU A 108 1.40 2.16 3.79
CA LEU A 108 1.06 3.00 2.65
C LEU A 108 2.29 3.80 2.25
N CYS A 109 2.62 3.76 0.96
CA CYS A 109 3.60 4.62 0.33
C CYS A 109 2.90 5.61 -0.62
N ARG A 110 3.42 6.83 -0.74
CA ARG A 110 2.92 7.80 -1.73
C ARG A 110 4.05 8.58 -2.39
N ALA A 111 3.85 8.88 -3.67
CA ALA A 111 4.65 9.82 -4.44
C ALA A 111 3.74 10.84 -5.11
N THR A 112 4.21 12.09 -5.18
CA THR A 112 3.69 13.06 -6.14
C THR A 112 4.44 12.86 -7.45
N LEU A 113 3.73 12.82 -8.56
CA LEU A 113 4.28 12.71 -9.92
C LEU A 113 4.52 14.12 -10.49
N ASP A 114 5.35 14.22 -11.52
CA ASP A 114 5.70 15.47 -12.22
C ASP A 114 4.55 16.07 -13.04
N ASP A 115 3.48 15.31 -13.27
CA ASP A 115 2.23 15.77 -13.88
C ASP A 115 1.15 16.13 -12.85
N ASP A 116 1.56 16.47 -11.63
CA ASP A 116 0.72 16.80 -10.47
C ASP A 116 -0.21 15.68 -9.99
N ARG A 117 -0.15 14.47 -10.56
CA ARG A 117 -0.91 13.33 -10.01
C ARG A 117 -0.22 12.76 -8.77
N ARG A 118 -0.98 12.02 -7.97
CA ARG A 118 -0.48 11.28 -6.80
C ARG A 118 -0.63 9.79 -7.00
N LEU A 119 0.50 9.10 -6.96
CA LEU A 119 0.56 7.65 -6.87
C LEU A 119 0.55 7.22 -5.40
N VAL A 120 -0.33 6.28 -5.06
CA VAL A 120 -0.41 5.67 -3.73
C VAL A 120 -0.35 4.16 -3.85
N VAL A 121 0.63 3.56 -3.19
CA VAL A 121 0.80 2.11 -3.06
C VAL A 121 0.38 1.72 -1.64
N ARG A 122 -0.56 0.77 -1.52
CA ARG A 122 -1.12 0.33 -0.24
C ARG A 122 -1.04 -1.18 -0.13
N LEU A 123 -0.58 -1.68 1.01
CA LEU A 123 -0.61 -3.11 1.33
C LEU A 123 -1.74 -3.34 2.33
N ARG A 124 -2.81 -4.02 1.91
CA ARG A 124 -4.02 -4.20 2.71
C ARG A 124 -3.97 -5.51 3.50
N LEU A 125 -3.31 -5.46 4.65
CA LEU A 125 -3.15 -6.58 5.57
C LEU A 125 -4.39 -6.83 6.44
N PHE A 126 -5.05 -5.75 6.87
CA PHE A 126 -6.16 -5.82 7.83
C PHE A 126 -7.44 -5.21 7.24
N THR A 127 -8.58 -5.78 7.63
CA THR A 127 -9.89 -5.17 7.41
C THR A 127 -10.37 -4.49 8.68
N VAL A 128 -11.29 -3.53 8.52
CA VAL A 128 -11.89 -2.77 9.63
C VAL A 128 -13.39 -2.98 9.59
N GLU A 129 -13.88 -3.75 10.54
CA GLU A 129 -15.30 -3.87 10.86
C GLU A 129 -15.73 -2.58 11.58
N ARG A 130 -16.92 -2.05 11.28
CA ARG A 130 -17.34 -0.72 11.77
C ARG A 130 -18.28 -0.78 12.97
N ARG A 131 -18.98 -1.89 13.20
CA ARG A 131 -20.01 -2.04 14.24
C ARG A 131 -20.08 -3.50 14.77
N PRO A 132 -19.42 -3.81 15.91
CA PRO A 132 -18.48 -2.95 16.63
C PRO A 132 -17.21 -2.68 15.80
N ARG A 133 -16.45 -1.63 16.17
CA ARG A 133 -15.16 -1.39 15.52
C ARG A 133 -14.21 -2.52 15.89
N ALA A 134 -13.73 -3.25 14.88
CA ALA A 134 -12.79 -4.33 15.09
C ALA A 134 -11.84 -4.48 13.90
N TYR A 135 -10.62 -4.89 14.18
CA TYR A 135 -9.56 -5.11 13.21
C TYR A 135 -9.31 -6.59 13.08
N ARG A 136 -9.27 -7.06 11.84
CA ARG A 136 -9.12 -8.49 11.51
C ARG A 136 -8.04 -8.65 10.45
N PHE A 137 -7.13 -9.60 10.64
CA PHE A 137 -6.14 -9.94 9.64
C PHE A 137 -6.79 -10.65 8.45
N ARG A 138 -6.40 -10.29 7.23
CA ARG A 138 -7.02 -10.81 6.00
C ARG A 138 -6.32 -12.04 5.42
N ASP A 139 -5.16 -12.40 5.97
CA ASP A 139 -4.23 -13.38 5.38
C ASP A 139 -4.06 -13.23 3.84
N PRO A 140 -3.73 -12.02 3.35
CA PRO A 140 -3.70 -11.79 1.92
C PRO A 140 -2.47 -12.44 1.27
N ARG A 141 -2.65 -12.94 0.04
CA ARG A 141 -1.53 -13.25 -0.84
C ARG A 141 -0.90 -11.95 -1.36
N PRO A 142 0.37 -11.94 -1.79
CA PRO A 142 1.03 -10.73 -2.28
C PRO A 142 0.20 -9.99 -3.34
N GLU A 143 -0.40 -10.74 -4.26
CA GLU A 143 -1.21 -10.21 -5.34
C GLU A 143 -2.48 -9.54 -4.80
N THR A 144 -3.14 -10.09 -3.79
CA THR A 144 -4.37 -9.46 -3.24
C THR A 144 -4.09 -8.40 -2.18
N CYS A 145 -2.87 -8.38 -1.63
CA CYS A 145 -2.37 -7.42 -0.66
C CYS A 145 -2.11 -6.05 -1.31
N LEU A 146 -1.40 -6.04 -2.45
CA LEU A 146 -0.99 -4.83 -3.15
C LEU A 146 -2.18 -4.13 -3.83
N LYS A 147 -2.35 -2.84 -3.55
CA LYS A 147 -3.32 -1.96 -4.21
C LYS A 147 -2.66 -0.64 -4.61
N THR A 148 -2.84 -0.26 -5.85
CA THR A 148 -2.34 0.97 -6.44
C THR A 148 -3.51 1.93 -6.66
N VAL A 149 -3.29 3.22 -6.44
CA VAL A 149 -4.27 4.27 -6.69
C VAL A 149 -3.54 5.46 -7.31
N ILE A 150 -4.07 5.99 -8.41
CA ILE A 150 -3.66 7.26 -9.00
C ILE A 150 -4.81 8.25 -8.79
N ARG A 151 -4.48 9.45 -8.32
CA ARG A 151 -5.41 10.55 -8.10
C ARG A 151 -4.83 11.82 -8.70
N ASP A 152 -5.68 12.67 -9.26
CA ASP A 152 -5.33 14.06 -9.51
C ASP A 152 -5.12 14.75 -8.14
N SER A 153 -4.07 15.59 -8.01
CA SER A 153 -3.83 16.32 -6.75
C SER A 153 -4.81 17.46 -6.52
#